data_AF-A0A941YIC5-F1
#
_entry.id   AF-A0A941YIC5-F1
#
_cell.length_a   1.000
_cell.length_b   1.000
_cell.length_c   1.000
_cell.angle_alpha   90.00
_cell.angle_beta   90.00
_cell.angle_gamma   90.00
#
_symmetry.space_group_name_H-M   'P 1'
#
loop_
_entity.id
_entity.type
_entity.pdbx_description
1 polymer ?
#
loop_
_entity_poly.entity_id
_entity_poly.type
_entity_poly.pdbx_seq_one_letter_code
_entity_poly.pdbx_strand_id
1 'polypeptide(L)'
;MAKSLEKTKAGLKLRTSPKGTLVLNLGRGKKYTLPFETRLLQSEGYLFVHIPPSAEIFSIVGKEFRMVSEDAEAEKAASSFRRGRKSSTRSPKAAEIPAELQAALSKLPAGHKIAYSADGSLKLVKTRRRRKA
;
A
#
# COMPACT_ATOMS: atom_id res chain seq x y z
N MET A 1 10.84 -8.45 14.70
CA MET A 1 9.86 -9.14 15.56
C MET A 1 8.82 -9.78 14.65
N ALA A 2 8.70 -11.10 14.68
CA ALA A 2 7.64 -11.81 13.96
C ALA A 2 6.28 -11.29 14.43
N LYS A 3 5.37 -11.01 13.50
CA LYS A 3 4.01 -10.57 13.84
C LYS A 3 3.22 -11.82 14.17
N SER A 4 2.66 -11.87 15.38
CA SER A 4 1.71 -12.93 15.73
C SER A 4 0.52 -12.90 14.78
N LEU A 5 -0.04 -14.07 14.48
CA LEU A 5 -1.21 -14.25 13.63
C LEU A 5 -2.38 -13.35 14.06
N GLU A 6 -2.59 -13.15 15.36
CA GLU A 6 -3.58 -12.21 15.88
C GLU A 6 -3.31 -10.75 15.50
N LYS A 7 -2.06 -10.29 15.61
CA LYS A 7 -1.66 -8.94 15.17
C LYS A 7 -1.87 -8.77 13.67
N THR A 8 -1.61 -9.83 12.90
CA THR A 8 -1.84 -9.86 11.46
C THR A 8 -3.34 -9.76 11.15
N LYS A 9 -4.19 -10.55 11.82
CA LYS A 9 -5.66 -10.47 11.71
C LYS A 9 -6.17 -9.07 12.06
N ALA A 10 -5.71 -8.48 13.17
CA ALA A 10 -6.11 -7.13 13.60
C ALA A 10 -5.72 -6.06 12.56
N GLY A 11 -4.52 -6.15 12.00
CA GLY A 11 -4.09 -5.25 10.93
C GLY A 11 -4.90 -5.40 9.64
N LEU A 12 -5.31 -6.62 9.30
CA LEU A 12 -6.16 -6.87 8.13
C LEU A 12 -7.59 -6.36 8.33
N LYS A 13 -8.17 -6.45 9.53
CA LYS A 13 -9.51 -5.88 9.84
C LYS A 13 -9.62 -4.42 9.42
N LEU A 14 -8.60 -3.60 9.71
CA LEU A 14 -8.56 -2.16 9.36
C LEU A 14 -8.50 -1.89 7.84
N ARG A 15 -8.08 -2.87 7.06
CA ARG A 15 -7.88 -2.74 5.60
C ARG A 15 -9.04 -3.33 4.80
N THR A 16 -9.94 -4.06 5.46
CA THR A 16 -11.12 -4.63 4.81
C THR A 16 -12.17 -3.57 4.49
N SER A 17 -12.95 -3.84 3.45
CA SER A 17 -14.14 -3.09 3.08
C SER A 17 -15.38 -3.99 3.25
N PRO A 18 -16.54 -3.43 3.60
CA PRO A 18 -17.79 -4.18 3.61
C PRO A 18 -18.06 -4.75 2.22
N LYS A 19 -18.29 -6.06 2.16
CA LYS A 19 -18.60 -6.79 0.94
C LYS A 19 -19.68 -7.81 1.25
N GLY A 20 -20.87 -7.53 0.75
CA GLY A 20 -22.01 -8.45 0.80
C GLY A 20 -22.67 -8.54 2.17
N THR A 21 -23.63 -9.47 2.24
CA THR A 21 -24.36 -9.84 3.46
C THR A 21 -24.26 -11.34 3.64
N LEU A 22 -24.16 -11.79 4.90
CA LEU A 22 -24.11 -13.21 5.20
C LEU A 22 -25.51 -13.81 5.06
N VAL A 23 -25.65 -14.89 4.30
CA VAL A 23 -26.93 -15.58 4.09
C VAL A 23 -26.89 -16.94 4.77
N LEU A 24 -27.82 -17.14 5.70
CA LEU A 24 -28.09 -18.44 6.31
C LEU A 24 -29.05 -19.21 5.41
N ASN A 25 -28.63 -20.39 4.94
CA ASN A 25 -29.46 -21.29 4.15
C ASN A 25 -29.91 -22.46 5.04
N LEU A 26 -31.22 -22.56 5.31
CA LEU A 26 -31.81 -23.63 6.12
C LEU A 26 -32.36 -24.80 5.27
N GLY A 27 -32.04 -24.83 3.98
CA GLY A 27 -32.60 -25.80 3.03
C GLY A 27 -34.01 -25.43 2.55
N ARG A 28 -34.50 -26.14 1.53
CA ARG A 28 -35.82 -25.93 0.89
C ARG A 28 -36.09 -24.49 0.42
N GLY A 29 -35.05 -23.80 -0.05
CA GLY A 29 -35.16 -22.43 -0.58
C GLY A 29 -35.29 -21.33 0.47
N LYS A 30 -35.27 -21.66 1.77
CA LYS A 30 -35.32 -20.68 2.85
C LYS A 30 -33.94 -20.07 3.10
N LYS A 31 -33.73 -18.88 2.54
CA LYS A 31 -32.53 -18.05 2.71
C LYS A 31 -32.87 -16.86 3.59
N TYR A 32 -32.13 -16.68 4.67
CA TYR A 32 -32.26 -15.54 5.57
C TYR A 32 -30.98 -14.71 5.54
N THR A 33 -31.12 -13.42 5.27
CA THR A 33 -29.99 -12.49 5.36
C THR A 33 -29.76 -12.14 6.82
N LEU A 34 -28.57 -12.43 7.33
CA LEU A 34 -28.18 -12.07 8.68
C LEU A 34 -27.80 -10.59 8.75
N PRO A 35 -28.09 -9.89 9.86
CA PRO A 35 -27.83 -8.45 10.03
C PRO A 35 -26.35 -8.18 10.37
N PHE A 36 -25.43 -8.84 9.66
CA PHE A 36 -23.99 -8.67 9.86
C PHE A 36 -23.34 -8.16 8.58
N GLU A 37 -22.54 -7.11 8.71
CA GLU A 37 -21.67 -6.66 7.63
C GLU A 37 -20.46 -7.60 7.52
N THR A 38 -20.42 -8.38 6.44
CA THR A 38 -19.26 -9.19 6.10
C THR A 38 -18.19 -8.29 5.49
N ARG A 39 -16.96 -8.35 6.01
CA ARG A 39 -15.83 -7.62 5.42
C ARG A 39 -14.83 -8.62 4.85
N LEU A 40 -14.38 -8.36 3.63
CA LEU A 40 -13.57 -9.30 2.86
C LEU A 40 -12.36 -8.62 2.22
N LEU A 41 -11.24 -9.33 2.17
CA LEU A 41 -10.08 -9.02 1.34
C LEU A 41 -9.69 -10.26 0.56
N GLN A 42 -9.54 -10.12 -0.76
CA GLN A 42 -9.18 -11.21 -1.64
C GLN A 42 -7.88 -10.89 -2.37
N SER A 43 -7.02 -11.89 -2.47
CA SER A 43 -5.80 -11.92 -3.27
C SER A 43 -5.75 -13.24 -4.05
N GLU A 44 -4.81 -13.41 -4.97
CA GLU A 44 -4.75 -14.55 -5.90
C GLU A 44 -4.66 -15.92 -5.20
N GLY A 45 -4.11 -16.00 -3.98
CA GLY A 45 -3.99 -17.25 -3.22
C GLY A 45 -4.57 -17.21 -1.81
N TYR A 46 -5.11 -16.07 -1.38
CA TYR A 46 -5.56 -15.88 0.00
C TYR A 46 -6.87 -15.10 0.07
N LEU A 47 -7.70 -15.45 1.04
CA LEU A 47 -8.94 -14.78 1.37
C LEU A 47 -8.94 -14.45 2.87
N PHE A 48 -9.15 -13.19 3.22
CA PHE A 48 -9.40 -12.80 4.60
C PHE A 48 -10.88 -12.46 4.76
N VAL A 49 -11.51 -13.09 5.75
CA VAL A 49 -12.93 -12.97 6.08
C VAL A 49 -13.08 -12.45 7.49
N HIS A 50 -13.85 -11.38 7.65
CA HIS A 50 -14.24 -10.84 8.95
C HIS A 50 -15.76 -10.84 9.06
N ILE A 51 -16.25 -11.58 10.05
CA ILE A 51 -17.65 -11.67 10.47
C ILE A 51 -17.65 -11.44 11.97
N PRO A 52 -18.07 -10.27 12.47
CA PRO A 52 -18.00 -9.96 13.90
C PRO A 52 -18.61 -11.08 14.77
N PRO A 53 -17.91 -11.58 15.81
CA PRO A 53 -16.60 -11.14 16.33
C PRO A 53 -15.35 -11.80 15.69
N SER A 54 -15.55 -12.79 14.81
CA SER A 54 -14.49 -13.65 14.25
C SER A 54 -13.81 -13.07 13.02
N ALA A 55 -12.51 -13.33 12.88
CA ALA A 55 -11.73 -12.98 11.69
C ALA A 55 -10.71 -14.06 11.38
N GLU A 56 -10.75 -14.58 10.15
CA GLU A 56 -9.90 -15.68 9.73
C GLU A 56 -9.25 -15.42 8.37
N ILE A 57 -8.05 -15.96 8.21
CA ILE A 57 -7.30 -15.98 6.97
C ILE A 57 -7.42 -17.39 6.40
N PHE A 58 -7.80 -17.48 5.13
CA PHE A 58 -7.88 -18.72 4.39
C PHE A 58 -6.89 -18.70 3.23
N SER A 59 -6.17 -19.80 3.04
CA SER A 59 -5.49 -20.10 1.79
C SER A 59 -6.46 -20.78 0.82
N ILE A 60 -6.33 -20.43 -0.46
CA ILE A 60 -7.17 -20.97 -1.53
C ILE A 60 -6.39 -22.09 -2.20
N VAL A 61 -6.84 -23.34 -2.03
CA VAL A 61 -6.21 -24.51 -2.64
C VAL A 61 -7.24 -25.18 -3.54
N GLY A 62 -7.17 -24.89 -4.84
CA GLY A 62 -8.17 -25.35 -5.80
C GLY A 62 -9.55 -24.75 -5.53
N LYS A 63 -10.52 -25.60 -5.15
CA LYS A 63 -11.90 -25.20 -4.78
C LYS A 63 -12.14 -25.20 -3.26
N GLU A 64 -11.11 -25.44 -2.47
CA GLU A 64 -11.20 -25.52 -1.01
C GLU A 64 -10.55 -24.32 -0.33
N PHE A 65 -11.10 -23.95 0.81
CA PHE A 65 -10.52 -22.96 1.71
C PHE A 65 -9.91 -23.68 2.91
N ARG A 66 -8.62 -23.42 3.18
CA ARG A 66 -7.92 -23.93 4.36
C ARG A 66 -7.60 -22.79 5.30
N MET A 67 -7.94 -22.93 6.57
CA MET A 67 -7.65 -21.91 7.57
C MET A 67 -6.14 -21.88 7.83
N VAL A 68 -5.56 -20.68 7.77
CA VAL A 68 -4.14 -20.46 8.07
C VAL A 68 -3.97 -20.40 9.58
N SER A 69 -3.19 -21.32 10.15
CA SER A 69 -2.90 -21.40 11.59
C SER A 69 -1.47 -21.00 11.96
N GLU A 70 -0.56 -20.95 10.98
CA GLU A 70 0.86 -20.64 11.22
C GLU A 70 1.16 -19.16 11.00
N ASP A 71 1.97 -18.59 11.90
CA ASP A 71 2.40 -17.18 11.85
C ASP A 71 3.14 -16.85 10.53
N ALA A 72 4.01 -17.75 10.08
CA ALA A 72 4.81 -17.55 8.87
C ALA A 72 3.93 -17.48 7.60
N GLU A 73 2.88 -18.29 7.54
CA GLU A 73 1.92 -18.27 6.43
C GLU A 73 0.99 -17.06 6.53
N ALA A 74 0.60 -16.65 7.74
CA ALA A 74 -0.18 -15.44 7.96
C ALA A 74 0.58 -14.18 7.48
N GLU A 75 1.89 -14.10 7.68
CA GLU A 75 2.71 -13.00 7.17
C GLU A 75 2.77 -12.98 5.63
N LYS A 76 2.86 -14.15 4.99
CA LYS A 76 2.78 -14.29 3.52
C LYS A 76 1.42 -13.86 2.98
N ALA A 77 0.34 -14.25 3.65
CA ALA A 77 -1.01 -13.80 3.30
C ALA A 77 -1.11 -12.27 3.40
N ALA A 78 -0.62 -11.70 4.50
CA ALA A 78 -0.64 -10.26 4.77
C ALA A 78 0.17 -9.44 3.76
N SER A 79 1.28 -9.98 3.25
CA SER A 79 2.06 -9.35 2.18
C SER A 79 1.30 -9.41 0.85
N SER A 80 0.62 -10.51 0.54
CA SER A 80 -0.20 -10.64 -0.67
C SER A 80 -1.35 -9.61 -0.73
N PHE A 81 -1.92 -9.26 0.42
CA PHE A 81 -2.98 -8.24 0.50
C PHE A 81 -2.46 -6.80 0.36
N ARG A 82 -1.16 -6.57 0.26
CA ARG A 82 -0.60 -5.22 0.03
C ARG A 82 -0.83 -4.82 -1.42
N ARG A 83 -1.84 -3.98 -1.66
CA ARG A 83 -1.90 -3.19 -2.90
C ARG A 83 -0.61 -2.40 -2.99
N GLY A 84 0.15 -2.61 -4.07
CA GLY A 84 1.31 -1.78 -4.37
C GLY A 84 0.90 -0.33 -4.31
N ARG A 85 1.55 0.46 -3.44
CA ARG A 85 1.40 1.92 -3.48
C ARG A 85 1.81 2.32 -4.88
N LYS A 86 0.85 2.74 -5.72
CA LYS A 86 1.18 3.43 -6.97
C LYS A 86 1.98 4.65 -6.53
N SER A 87 3.30 4.57 -6.71
CA SER A 87 4.19 5.70 -6.51
C SER A 87 3.78 6.70 -7.57
N SER A 88 2.95 7.66 -7.19
CA SER A 88 2.62 8.82 -8.01
C SER A 88 3.83 9.75 -8.05
N THR A 89 4.98 9.24 -8.46
CA THR A 89 6.14 10.05 -8.80
C THR A 89 5.96 10.37 -10.27
N ARG A 90 5.11 11.37 -10.55
CA ARG A 90 5.08 11.99 -11.86
C ARG A 90 6.43 12.69 -12.00
N SER A 91 7.38 12.07 -12.70
CA SER A 91 8.62 12.74 -13.06
C SER A 91 8.21 13.96 -13.91
N PRO A 92 8.56 15.19 -13.50
CA PRO A 92 8.32 16.33 -14.36
C PRO A 92 9.07 16.10 -15.67
N LYS A 93 8.39 16.22 -16.81
CA LYS A 93 9.04 16.30 -18.12
C LYS A 93 10.04 17.45 -18.04
N ALA A 94 11.31 17.19 -18.38
CA ALA A 94 12.31 18.22 -18.47
C ALA A 94 11.85 19.26 -19.51
N ALA A 95 11.75 20.52 -19.11
CA ALA A 95 11.51 21.61 -20.04
C ALA A 95 12.74 21.76 -20.95
N GLU A 96 12.51 22.09 -22.22
CA GLU A 96 13.60 22.38 -23.17
C GLU A 96 14.31 23.66 -22.72
N ILE A 97 15.57 23.53 -22.29
CA ILE A 97 16.37 24.65 -21.81
C ILE A 97 17.08 25.26 -23.04
N PRO A 98 16.95 26.58 -23.28
CA PRO A 98 17.71 27.29 -24.30
C PRO A 98 19.22 27.04 -24.18
N ALA A 99 19.92 26.84 -25.31
CA ALA A 99 21.33 26.45 -25.35
C ALA A 99 22.28 27.42 -24.60
N GLU A 100 21.95 28.71 -24.60
CA GLU A 100 22.71 29.75 -23.89
C GLU A 100 22.69 29.55 -22.37
N LEU A 101 21.53 29.16 -21.82
CA LEU A 101 21.38 28.89 -20.40
C LEU A 101 22.11 27.60 -20.00
N GLN A 102 22.17 26.62 -20.89
CA GLN A 102 22.93 25.39 -20.65
C GLN A 102 24.43 25.66 -20.56
N ALA A 103 24.97 26.51 -21.45
CA ALA A 103 26.37 26.93 -21.42
C ALA A 103 26.72 27.79 -20.20
N ALA A 104 25.76 28.56 -19.67
CA ALA A 104 25.93 29.30 -18.42
C ALA A 104 25.88 28.38 -17.19
N LEU A 105 24.96 27.41 -17.15
CA LEU A 105 24.82 26.47 -16.04
C LEU A 105 26.00 25.49 -15.94
N SER A 106 26.65 25.13 -17.05
CA SER A 106 27.84 24.27 -17.04
C SER A 106 29.07 24.92 -16.42
N LYS A 107 29.10 26.26 -16.32
CA LYS A 107 30.19 27.00 -15.65
C LYS A 107 30.04 27.01 -14.13
N LEU A 108 28.92 26.54 -13.57
CA LEU A 108 28.72 26.49 -12.13
C LEU A 108 29.56 25.37 -11.52
N PRO A 109 30.25 25.62 -10.39
CA PRO A 109 31.03 24.58 -9.72
C PRO A 109 30.11 23.47 -9.20
N ALA A 110 30.60 22.24 -9.29
CA ALA A 110 29.83 21.06 -8.91
C ALA A 110 29.29 21.18 -7.47
N GLY A 111 28.02 20.78 -7.28
CA GLY A 111 27.37 20.81 -5.98
C GLY A 111 26.95 22.20 -5.50
N HIS A 112 26.88 23.19 -6.39
CA HIS A 112 26.31 24.52 -6.11
C HIS A 112 25.15 24.84 -7.05
N LYS A 113 24.25 25.71 -6.60
CA LYS A 113 23.14 26.26 -7.37
C LYS A 113 23.03 27.76 -7.15
N ILE A 114 22.44 28.46 -8.12
CA ILE A 114 22.11 29.87 -7.97
C ILE A 114 20.83 29.97 -7.11
N ALA A 115 20.86 30.84 -6.11
CA ALA A 115 19.70 31.19 -5.29
C ALA A 115 19.66 32.70 -5.07
N TYR A 116 18.56 33.20 -4.51
CA TYR A 116 18.40 34.61 -4.16
C TYR A 116 18.75 34.83 -2.69
N SER A 117 19.42 35.95 -2.40
CA SER A 117 19.62 36.47 -1.04
C SER A 117 18.35 37.17 -0.55
N ALA A 118 18.31 37.56 0.73
CA ALA A 118 17.18 38.31 1.31
C ALA A 118 16.90 39.62 0.56
N ASP A 119 17.95 40.24 0.02
CA ASP A 119 17.89 41.50 -0.74
C ASP A 119 17.57 41.30 -2.23
N GLY A 120 17.23 40.07 -2.66
CA GLY A 120 16.93 39.75 -4.06
C GLY A 120 18.17 39.61 -4.97
N SER A 121 19.38 39.79 -4.45
CA SER A 121 20.62 39.58 -5.20
C SER A 121 20.92 38.09 -5.44
N LEU A 122 21.53 37.77 -6.59
CA LEU A 122 21.92 36.40 -6.93
C LEU A 122 23.14 35.96 -6.11
N LYS A 123 23.07 34.78 -5.49
CA LYS A 123 24.15 34.17 -4.72
C LYS A 123 24.31 32.69 -5.04
N LEU A 124 25.56 32.23 -5.06
CA LEU A 124 25.91 30.83 -5.19
C LEU A 124 25.72 30.10 -3.85
N VAL A 125 24.91 29.04 -3.83
CA VAL A 125 24.59 28.28 -2.63
C VAL A 125 24.89 26.80 -2.82
N LYS A 126 25.51 26.17 -1.80
CA LYS A 126 25.83 24.74 -1.80
C LYS A 126 24.55 23.88 -1.81
N THR A 127 24.49 22.94 -2.74
CA THR A 127 23.39 21.97 -2.87
C THR A 127 23.48 20.95 -1.74
N ARG A 128 22.46 20.90 -0.89
CA ARG A 128 22.38 19.91 0.20
C ARG A 128 22.13 18.52 -0.39
N ARG A 129 23.03 17.56 -0.13
CA ARG A 129 22.76 16.13 -0.37
C ARG A 129 21.78 15.63 0.69
N ARG A 130 20.55 15.30 0.29
CA ARG A 130 19.64 14.54 1.16
C ARG A 130 20.14 13.09 1.19
N ARG A 131 20.31 12.50 2.37
CA ARG A 131 20.52 11.04 2.48
C ARG A 131 19.29 10.37 1.89
N LYS A 132 19.50 9.44 0.94
CA LYS A 132 18.41 8.57 0.47
C LYS A 132 17.90 7.80 1.69
N ALA A 133 16.59 7.83 1.89
CA ALA A 133 15.89 6.95 2.83
C ALA A 133 15.84 5.53 2.25
#